data_AF-A0A453SVK2-F1
#
_entry.id   AF-A0A453SVK2-F1
#
_cell.length_a   1.000
_cell.length_b   1.000
_cell.length_c   1.000
_cell.angle_alpha   90.00
_cell.angle_beta   90.00
_cell.angle_gamma   90.00
#
_symmetry.space_group_name_H-M   'P 1'
#
loop_
_entity.id
_entity.type
_entity.pdbx_description
1 polymer ?
#
loop_
_entity_poly.entity_id
_entity_poly.type
_entity_poly.pdbx_seq_one_letter_code
_entity_poly.pdbx_strand_id
1 'polypeptide(L)'
;DGHLRIFHWPSMKVLLDEPNAHKSFRDMDISLDSEFLVSSSTDGTARIWKINEGVPLVNLTRSSDEKIECCRFSRDGMKPFLFCTVAKGSKAVTVVWNISDWSRIGYKRLLGKPVSTLSVSLDGKFLALGSQDGDFCVVDVKEMEISHWSKKVHLGSPICGIEFCPTERVVISTSPQWGAELTRLNVPADWKEWQIWLILLALFLASAVLFYVFYQNSGSFWSGTPRRDVIDLPSHAEF
;
A
#
# COMPACT_ATOMS: atom_id res chain seq x y z
N ASP A 1 -1.07 -9.61 31.88
CA ASP A 1 -1.59 -8.64 32.88
C ASP A 1 -2.46 -7.57 32.23
N GLY A 2 -2.31 -7.30 30.93
CA GLY A 2 -3.16 -6.31 30.26
C GLY A 2 -2.64 -4.88 30.35
N HIS A 3 -1.43 -4.74 30.89
CA HIS A 3 -0.77 -3.48 31.15
C HIS A 3 -0.06 -2.99 29.89
N LEU A 4 -0.47 -1.83 29.37
CA LEU A 4 0.22 -1.15 28.29
C LEU A 4 1.22 -0.14 28.85
N ARG A 5 2.48 -0.22 28.41
CA ARG A 5 3.51 0.77 28.71
C ARG A 5 4.24 1.23 27.46
N ILE A 6 4.47 2.53 27.33
CA ILE A 6 5.29 3.12 26.27
C ILE A 6 6.43 3.88 26.93
N PHE A 7 7.64 3.68 26.41
CA PHE A 7 8.86 4.32 26.91
C PHE A 7 9.54 5.10 25.80
N HIS A 8 10.05 6.29 26.13
CA HIS A 8 10.90 7.07 25.26
C HIS A 8 12.35 6.59 25.36
N TRP A 9 12.87 5.95 24.31
CA TRP A 9 14.27 5.53 24.21
C TRP A 9 15.17 6.71 23.79
N PRO A 10 16.40 6.87 24.33
CA PRO A 10 17.08 6.04 25.34
C PRO A 10 16.80 6.43 26.79
N SER A 11 16.08 7.52 27.04
CA SER A 11 15.81 8.02 28.39
C SER A 11 15.03 7.06 29.30
N MET A 12 14.35 6.07 28.71
CA MET A 12 13.42 5.16 29.37
C MET A 12 12.31 5.89 30.15
N LYS A 13 12.02 7.15 29.79
CA LYS A 13 10.91 7.91 30.36
C LYS A 13 9.59 7.27 29.94
N VAL A 14 8.73 7.01 30.90
CA VAL A 14 7.37 6.52 30.67
C VAL A 14 6.55 7.61 29.97
N LEU A 15 6.01 7.30 28.80
CA LEU A 15 5.10 8.15 28.03
C LEU A 15 3.63 7.78 28.28
N LEU A 16 3.36 6.48 28.40
CA LEU A 16 2.03 5.92 28.67
C LEU A 16 2.19 4.78 29.66
N ASP A 17 1.32 4.72 30.66
CA ASP A 17 1.25 3.66 31.66
C ASP A 17 -0.21 3.36 31.99
N GLU A 18 -0.79 2.37 31.32
CA GLU A 18 -2.20 2.02 31.47
C GLU A 18 -2.33 0.55 31.95
N PRO A 19 -2.55 0.33 33.26
CA PRO A 19 -2.63 -1.00 33.86
C PRO A 19 -3.76 -1.87 33.32
N ASN A 20 -4.88 -1.26 32.92
CA ASN A 20 -6.09 -1.96 32.48
C ASN A 20 -6.41 -1.67 31.01
N ALA A 21 -5.36 -1.60 30.18
CA ALA A 21 -5.53 -1.31 28.77
C ALA A 21 -6.31 -2.40 28.05
N HIS A 22 -6.04 -3.67 28.33
CA HIS A 22 -6.73 -4.82 27.75
C HIS A 22 -6.73 -6.01 28.71
N LYS A 23 -7.52 -7.05 28.45
CA LYS A 23 -7.38 -8.31 29.22
C LYS A 23 -6.08 -9.04 28.87
N SER A 24 -5.78 -9.09 27.58
CA SER A 24 -4.53 -9.64 27.03
C SER A 24 -4.36 -9.09 25.62
N PHE A 25 -3.17 -8.59 25.31
CA PHE A 25 -2.83 -8.10 23.98
C PHE A 25 -2.73 -9.24 22.98
N ARG A 26 -3.08 -8.93 21.74
CA ARG A 26 -2.94 -9.82 20.60
C ARG A 26 -1.99 -9.25 19.55
N ASP A 27 -2.09 -7.96 19.27
CA ASP A 27 -1.27 -7.28 18.28
C ASP A 27 -1.17 -5.78 18.58
N MET A 28 -0.11 -5.13 18.12
CA MET A 28 0.13 -3.70 18.33
C MET A 28 0.95 -3.11 17.18
N ASP A 29 0.73 -1.83 16.87
CA ASP A 29 1.57 -1.08 15.92
C ASP A 29 1.56 0.42 16.23
N ILE A 30 2.61 1.12 15.83
CA ILE A 30 2.77 2.58 15.99
C ILE A 30 2.70 3.24 14.62
N SER A 31 2.00 4.37 14.53
CA SER A 31 1.90 5.16 13.29
C SER A 31 3.26 5.74 12.89
N LEU A 32 3.45 6.01 11.59
CA LEU A 32 4.74 6.47 11.06
C LEU A 32 5.19 7.82 11.66
N ASP A 33 4.23 8.67 12.01
CA ASP A 33 4.43 9.96 12.70
C ASP A 33 4.63 9.83 14.22
N SER A 34 4.52 8.61 14.78
CA SER A 34 4.57 8.32 16.21
C SER A 34 3.52 9.07 17.05
N GLU A 35 2.42 9.52 16.43
CA GLU A 35 1.33 10.18 17.16
C GLU A 35 0.38 9.14 17.80
N PHE A 36 0.15 8.02 17.11
CA PHE A 36 -0.83 7.01 17.49
C PHE A 36 -0.22 5.63 17.70
N LEU A 37 -0.79 4.90 18.65
CA LEU A 37 -0.59 3.47 18.83
C LEU A 37 -1.94 2.78 18.65
N VAL A 38 -1.96 1.66 17.94
CA VAL A 38 -3.08 0.71 17.95
C VAL A 38 -2.70 -0.50 18.78
N SER A 39 -3.67 -1.04 19.50
CA SER A 39 -3.53 -2.30 20.25
C SER A 39 -4.81 -3.12 20.11
N SER A 40 -4.68 -4.40 19.78
CA SER A 40 -5.80 -5.35 19.76
C SER A 40 -5.73 -6.30 20.96
N SER A 41 -6.88 -6.82 21.36
CA SER A 41 -7.04 -7.71 22.50
C SER A 41 -7.64 -9.05 22.12
N THR A 42 -7.37 -10.05 22.95
CA THR A 42 -8.00 -11.37 22.88
C THR A 42 -9.52 -11.35 23.08
N ASP A 43 -10.06 -10.29 23.68
CA ASP A 43 -11.52 -10.06 23.77
C ASP A 43 -12.16 -9.60 22.45
N GLY A 44 -11.35 -9.32 21.42
CA GLY A 44 -11.78 -8.89 20.10
C GLY A 44 -11.87 -7.38 19.92
N THR A 45 -11.63 -6.59 20.97
CA THR A 45 -11.56 -5.14 20.87
C THR A 45 -10.19 -4.67 20.39
N ALA A 46 -10.14 -3.53 19.72
CA ALA A 46 -8.90 -2.78 19.57
C ALA A 46 -9.07 -1.37 20.10
N ARG A 47 -7.97 -0.76 20.55
CA ARG A 47 -7.91 0.60 21.08
C ARG A 47 -6.85 1.39 20.36
N ILE A 48 -7.18 2.65 20.11
CA ILE A 48 -6.27 3.67 19.62
C ILE A 48 -5.85 4.53 20.80
N TRP A 49 -4.56 4.82 20.88
CA TRP A 49 -3.96 5.64 21.92
C TRP A 49 -3.26 6.81 21.26
N LYS A 50 -3.39 8.00 21.84
CA LYS A 50 -2.56 9.14 21.46
C LYS A 50 -1.35 9.17 22.36
N ILE A 51 -0.17 8.92 21.81
CA ILE A 51 1.05 8.61 22.58
C ILE A 51 1.45 9.79 23.47
N ASN A 52 1.37 11.01 22.95
CA ASN A 52 1.76 12.22 23.68
C ASN A 52 0.80 12.62 24.79
N GLU A 53 -0.47 12.22 24.70
CA GLU A 53 -1.49 12.56 25.71
C GLU A 53 -1.64 11.48 26.78
N GLY A 54 -1.09 10.28 26.53
CA GLY A 54 -1.13 9.20 27.49
C GLY A 54 -2.54 8.63 27.75
N VAL A 55 -3.49 8.84 26.82
CA VAL A 55 -4.89 8.42 26.99
C VAL A 55 -5.41 7.60 25.80
N PRO A 56 -6.34 6.67 26.04
CA PRO A 56 -7.06 6.00 24.95
C PRO A 56 -7.98 7.00 24.25
N LEU A 57 -7.88 7.04 22.93
CA LEU A 57 -8.64 7.95 22.08
C LEU A 57 -9.94 7.32 21.59
N VAL A 58 -9.88 6.09 21.06
CA VAL A 58 -11.02 5.40 20.45
C VAL A 58 -10.96 3.91 20.70
N ASN A 59 -12.12 3.30 20.99
CA ASN A 59 -12.31 1.85 20.95
C ASN A 59 -12.87 1.44 19.58
N LEU A 60 -12.13 0.60 18.86
CA LEU A 60 -12.54 0.04 17.58
C LEU A 60 -13.29 -1.27 17.81
N THR A 61 -14.62 -1.23 17.65
CA THR A 61 -15.50 -2.42 17.66
C THR A 61 -16.69 -2.17 16.73
N ARG A 62 -17.13 -3.17 15.95
CA ARG A 62 -18.34 -3.03 15.10
C ARG A 62 -19.60 -3.49 15.81
N SER A 63 -19.48 -4.68 16.37
CA SER A 63 -20.56 -5.53 16.87
C SER A 63 -19.93 -6.48 17.86
N SER A 64 -20.75 -7.02 18.78
CA SER A 64 -20.30 -7.95 19.81
C SER A 64 -19.76 -9.28 19.25
N ASP A 65 -20.00 -9.57 17.97
CA ASP A 65 -19.61 -10.82 17.32
C ASP A 65 -18.41 -10.69 16.36
N GLU A 66 -17.82 -9.49 16.25
CA GLU A 66 -16.61 -9.25 15.46
C GLU A 66 -15.40 -9.14 16.38
N LYS A 67 -14.30 -9.79 15.99
CA LYS A 67 -13.01 -9.75 16.69
C LYS A 67 -11.95 -9.13 15.82
N ILE A 68 -11.29 -8.09 16.29
CA ILE A 68 -10.11 -7.53 15.65
C ILE A 68 -8.90 -8.38 16.03
N GLU A 69 -8.28 -9.02 15.04
CA GLU A 69 -7.20 -9.97 15.26
C GLU A 69 -5.83 -9.28 15.10
N CYS A 70 -5.58 -8.67 13.95
CA CYS A 70 -4.31 -8.00 13.62
C CYS A 70 -4.56 -6.53 13.24
N CYS A 71 -3.55 -5.69 13.40
CA CYS A 71 -3.61 -4.26 13.11
C CYS A 71 -2.25 -3.69 12.66
N ARG A 72 -2.20 -2.98 11.53
CA ARG A 72 -1.00 -2.24 11.08
C ARG A 72 -1.36 -0.89 10.47
N PHE A 73 -0.59 0.13 10.82
CA PHE A 73 -0.68 1.43 10.18
C PHE A 73 -0.08 1.38 8.77
N SER A 74 -0.65 2.16 7.86
CA SER A 74 -0.09 2.42 6.55
C SER A 74 1.28 3.10 6.67
N ARG A 75 2.16 2.78 5.71
CA ARG A 75 3.51 3.34 5.60
C ARG A 75 3.70 4.20 4.34
N ASP A 76 2.66 4.40 3.52
CA ASP A 76 2.80 5.13 2.24
C ASP A 76 3.06 6.65 2.43
N GLY A 77 2.87 7.17 3.65
CA GLY A 77 3.09 8.57 4.03
C GLY A 77 2.09 9.58 3.43
N MET A 78 1.23 9.14 2.51
CA MET A 78 0.30 9.97 1.74
C MET A 78 -1.14 9.80 2.22
N LYS A 79 -1.51 8.61 2.69
CA LYS A 79 -2.85 8.28 3.16
C LYS A 79 -2.81 7.70 4.58
N PRO A 80 -3.47 8.35 5.55
CA PRO A 80 -3.38 7.96 6.94
C PRO A 80 -4.41 6.85 7.20
N PHE A 81 -4.04 5.61 6.86
CA PHE A 81 -4.91 4.43 7.02
C PHE A 81 -4.40 3.48 8.10
N LEU A 82 -5.34 2.82 8.76
CA LEU A 82 -5.11 1.68 9.63
C LEU A 82 -5.77 0.44 9.01
N PHE A 83 -4.97 -0.60 8.76
CA PHE A 83 -5.45 -1.89 8.32
C PHE A 83 -5.70 -2.78 9.52
N CYS A 84 -6.90 -3.34 9.63
CA CYS A 84 -7.24 -4.33 10.64
C CYS A 84 -7.80 -5.58 10.00
N THR A 85 -7.49 -6.76 10.54
CA THR A 85 -8.22 -7.98 10.21
C THR A 85 -9.32 -8.21 11.21
N VAL A 86 -10.51 -8.50 10.71
CA VAL A 86 -11.70 -8.73 11.52
C VAL A 86 -12.23 -10.13 11.23
N ALA A 87 -12.33 -10.93 12.28
CA ALA A 87 -12.91 -12.26 12.25
C ALA A 87 -14.34 -12.24 12.78
N LYS A 88 -15.22 -12.96 12.09
CA LYS A 88 -16.61 -13.23 12.50
C LYS A 88 -16.94 -14.68 12.19
N GLY A 89 -16.83 -15.53 13.23
CA GLY A 89 -16.85 -16.98 13.06
C GLY A 89 -15.68 -17.46 12.21
N SER A 90 -15.95 -18.26 11.17
CA SER A 90 -14.92 -18.74 10.23
C SER A 90 -14.58 -17.75 9.11
N LYS A 91 -15.28 -16.61 9.04
CA LYS A 91 -15.07 -15.59 7.99
C LYS A 91 -14.12 -14.53 8.51
N ALA A 92 -13.13 -14.15 7.70
CA ALA A 92 -12.27 -13.01 7.96
C ALA A 92 -12.38 -11.98 6.84
N VAL A 93 -12.23 -10.71 7.20
CA VAL A 93 -12.15 -9.58 6.26
C VAL A 93 -11.04 -8.64 6.71
N THR A 94 -10.43 -7.95 5.76
CA THR A 94 -9.53 -6.84 6.04
C THR A 94 -10.34 -5.55 5.95
N VAL A 95 -10.31 -4.76 7.01
CA VAL A 95 -11.03 -3.48 7.14
C VAL A 95 -10.01 -2.35 7.13
N VAL A 96 -10.35 -1.27 6.43
CA VAL A 96 -9.53 -0.06 6.37
C VAL A 96 -10.22 1.04 7.14
N TRP A 97 -9.48 1.64 8.07
CA TRP A 97 -9.92 2.76 8.89
C TRP A 97 -9.16 4.03 8.50
N ASN A 98 -9.86 5.15 8.50
CA ASN A 98 -9.24 6.46 8.38
C ASN A 98 -8.67 6.88 9.73
N ILE A 99 -7.43 7.33 9.80
CA ILE A 99 -6.80 7.78 11.05
C ILE A 99 -7.31 9.17 11.46
N SER A 100 -7.76 10.02 10.51
CA SER A 100 -8.16 11.40 10.83
C SER A 100 -9.42 11.47 11.70
N ASP A 101 -10.35 10.54 11.51
CA ASP A 101 -11.65 10.51 12.19
C ASP A 101 -12.01 9.12 12.77
N TRP A 102 -11.12 8.13 12.61
CA TRP A 102 -11.34 6.74 13.03
C TRP A 102 -12.61 6.12 12.44
N SER A 103 -13.06 6.61 11.28
CA SER A 103 -14.18 6.05 10.53
C SER A 103 -13.74 4.85 9.68
N ARG A 104 -14.67 3.95 9.39
CA ARG A 104 -14.43 2.85 8.46
C ARG A 104 -14.58 3.33 7.03
N ILE A 105 -13.52 3.20 6.25
CA ILE A 105 -13.54 3.54 4.83
C ILE A 105 -14.13 2.39 4.01
N GLY A 106 -13.77 1.15 4.36
CA GLY A 106 -14.22 -0.01 3.61
C GLY A 106 -13.68 -1.32 4.16
N TYR A 107 -14.07 -2.42 3.51
CA TYR A 107 -13.55 -3.74 3.82
C TYR A 107 -13.45 -4.59 2.56
N LYS A 108 -12.52 -5.54 2.54
CA LYS A 108 -12.38 -6.52 1.45
C LYS A 108 -12.03 -7.89 2.02
N ARG A 109 -12.56 -8.93 1.39
CA ARG A 109 -12.21 -10.32 1.71
C ARG A 109 -11.01 -10.72 0.87
N LEU A 110 -9.83 -10.69 1.48
CA LEU A 110 -8.56 -10.99 0.82
C LEU A 110 -8.11 -12.42 1.10
N LEU A 111 -8.27 -12.89 2.33
CA LEU A 111 -8.13 -14.30 2.70
C LEU A 111 -9.49 -14.89 3.07
N GLY A 112 -9.73 -16.14 2.63
CA GLY A 112 -10.95 -16.88 2.97
C GLY A 112 -10.94 -17.47 4.37
N LYS A 113 -9.81 -17.41 5.08
CA LYS A 113 -9.53 -18.03 6.37
C LYS A 113 -9.12 -16.99 7.41
N PRO A 114 -9.21 -17.29 8.72
CA PRO A 114 -8.71 -16.41 9.77
C PRO A 114 -7.25 -15.99 9.55
N VAL A 115 -7.01 -14.70 9.63
CA VAL A 115 -5.67 -14.10 9.50
C VAL A 115 -4.99 -14.14 10.86
N SER A 116 -3.79 -14.66 10.91
CA SER A 116 -2.97 -14.77 12.13
C SER A 116 -1.90 -13.69 12.23
N THR A 117 -1.48 -13.11 11.10
CA THR A 117 -0.43 -12.08 11.07
C THR A 117 -0.59 -11.15 9.86
N LEU A 118 -0.10 -9.93 10.01
CA LEU A 118 -0.24 -8.85 9.04
C LEU A 118 1.03 -7.99 9.02
N SER A 119 1.49 -7.61 7.83
CA SER A 119 2.65 -6.72 7.65
C SER A 119 2.42 -5.79 6.48
N VAL A 120 2.90 -4.56 6.60
CA VAL A 120 2.93 -3.57 5.51
C VAL A 120 4.37 -3.47 5.02
N SER A 121 4.56 -3.32 3.70
CA SER A 121 5.90 -3.08 3.14
C SER A 121 6.43 -1.70 3.54
N LEU A 122 7.74 -1.52 3.54
CA LEU A 122 8.36 -0.26 3.99
C LEU A 122 7.95 0.94 3.12
N ASP A 123 7.71 0.70 1.82
CA ASP A 123 7.20 1.69 0.86
C ASP A 123 5.68 1.89 0.93
N GLY A 124 4.97 1.14 1.79
CA GLY A 124 3.52 1.21 1.95
C GLY A 124 2.69 0.66 0.79
N LYS A 125 3.31 0.13 -0.27
CA LYS A 125 2.61 -0.32 -1.48
C LYS A 125 1.94 -1.67 -1.31
N PHE A 126 2.46 -2.52 -0.43
CA PHE A 126 2.02 -3.89 -0.28
C PHE A 126 1.62 -4.23 1.15
N LEU A 127 0.59 -5.06 1.25
CA LEU A 127 0.09 -5.62 2.50
C LEU A 127 0.18 -7.15 2.43
N ALA A 128 0.96 -7.76 3.32
CA ALA A 128 1.03 -9.20 3.47
C ALA A 128 0.07 -9.67 4.57
N LEU A 129 -0.65 -10.74 4.28
CA LEU A 129 -1.63 -11.37 5.16
C LEU A 129 -1.28 -12.84 5.30
N GLY A 130 -0.98 -13.29 6.51
CA GLY A 130 -0.72 -14.71 6.82
C GLY A 130 -1.89 -15.35 7.54
N SER A 131 -2.28 -16.56 7.14
CA SER A 131 -3.42 -17.29 7.71
C SER A 131 -3.03 -18.33 8.76
N GLN A 132 -4.03 -18.75 9.53
CA GLN A 132 -3.89 -19.84 10.50
C GLN A 132 -3.56 -21.22 9.88
N ASP A 133 -3.77 -21.40 8.57
CA ASP A 133 -3.55 -22.69 7.88
C ASP A 133 -2.25 -22.70 7.05
N GLY A 134 -1.40 -21.69 7.20
CA GLY A 134 -0.12 -21.62 6.48
C GLY A 134 -0.23 -21.12 5.03
N ASP A 135 -1.38 -20.60 4.63
CA ASP A 135 -1.52 -19.82 3.39
C ASP A 135 -1.16 -18.34 3.67
N PHE A 136 -0.60 -17.64 2.69
CA PHE A 136 -0.48 -16.19 2.73
C PHE A 136 -0.78 -15.55 1.37
N CYS A 137 -1.14 -14.28 1.39
CA CYS A 137 -1.24 -13.46 0.19
C CYS A 137 -0.59 -12.10 0.40
N VAL A 138 -0.19 -11.48 -0.71
CA VAL A 138 0.23 -10.08 -0.76
C VAL A 138 -0.77 -9.32 -1.62
N VAL A 139 -1.09 -8.13 -1.17
CA VAL A 139 -2.15 -7.28 -1.72
C VAL A 139 -1.54 -5.93 -2.04
N ASP A 140 -1.84 -5.40 -3.23
CA ASP A 140 -1.56 -4.02 -3.59
C ASP A 140 -2.48 -3.09 -2.78
N VAL A 141 -1.92 -2.16 -2.03
CA VAL A 141 -2.67 -1.29 -1.10
C VAL A 141 -3.53 -0.27 -1.85
N LYS A 142 -3.13 0.17 -3.04
CA LYS A 142 -3.84 1.20 -3.81
C LYS A 142 -5.15 0.65 -4.37
N GLU A 143 -5.10 -0.52 -4.99
CA GLU A 143 -6.26 -1.19 -5.60
C GLU A 143 -6.96 -2.15 -4.61
N MET A 144 -6.29 -2.45 -3.50
CA MET A 144 -6.68 -3.49 -2.55
C MET A 144 -6.86 -4.85 -3.23
N GLU A 145 -6.06 -5.19 -4.24
CA GLU A 145 -6.15 -6.45 -4.99
C GLU A 145 -4.98 -7.39 -4.70
N ILE A 146 -5.25 -8.70 -4.77
CA ILE A 146 -4.23 -9.73 -4.51
C ILE A 146 -3.22 -9.70 -5.65
N SER A 147 -1.97 -9.32 -5.32
CA SER A 147 -0.86 -9.28 -6.26
C SER A 147 -0.03 -10.58 -6.23
N HIS A 148 0.01 -11.26 -5.09
CA HIS A 148 0.69 -12.55 -4.95
C HIS A 148 -0.09 -13.48 -4.02
N TRP A 149 -0.07 -14.77 -4.33
CA TRP A 149 -0.74 -15.78 -3.52
C TRP A 149 0.18 -16.99 -3.32
N SER A 150 0.28 -17.50 -2.10
CA SER A 150 1.03 -18.72 -1.79
C SER A 150 0.20 -19.62 -0.87
N LYS A 151 -0.07 -20.85 -1.36
CA LYS A 151 -0.84 -21.86 -0.63
C LYS A 151 0.10 -22.82 0.07
N LYS A 152 -0.28 -23.25 1.27
CA LYS A 152 0.34 -24.34 2.02
C LYS A 152 1.85 -24.17 2.20
N VAL A 153 2.29 -22.93 2.40
CA VAL A 153 3.68 -22.58 2.72
C VAL A 153 4.06 -23.32 4.01
N HIS A 154 3.21 -23.19 5.03
CA HIS A 154 3.37 -23.89 6.30
C HIS A 154 2.38 -25.04 6.50
N LEU A 155 2.01 -25.79 5.44
CA LEU A 155 1.20 -27.03 5.47
C LEU A 155 0.18 -27.19 6.63
N GLY A 156 -0.71 -26.21 6.86
CA GLY A 156 -1.75 -26.28 7.89
C GLY A 156 -1.35 -25.77 9.28
N SER A 157 -0.11 -25.31 9.45
CA SER A 157 0.41 -24.66 10.66
C SER A 157 0.28 -23.13 10.51
N PRO A 158 -0.08 -22.41 11.59
CA PRO A 158 -0.30 -20.97 11.53
C PRO A 158 0.98 -20.21 11.19
N ILE A 159 0.82 -19.13 10.44
CA ILE A 159 1.89 -18.16 10.21
C ILE A 159 1.92 -17.22 11.41
N CYS A 160 3.00 -17.24 12.18
CA CYS A 160 3.18 -16.43 13.38
C CYS A 160 3.80 -15.07 13.06
N GLY A 161 4.73 -15.03 12.10
CA GLY A 161 5.37 -13.81 11.63
C GLY A 161 5.35 -13.77 10.12
N ILE A 162 5.11 -12.59 9.57
CA ILE A 162 5.28 -12.31 8.15
C ILE A 162 5.94 -10.93 8.03
N GLU A 163 7.00 -10.82 7.25
CA GLU A 163 7.74 -9.55 7.12
C GLU A 163 8.28 -9.41 5.69
N PHE A 164 8.20 -8.19 5.16
CA PHE A 164 8.81 -7.87 3.88
C PHE A 164 10.30 -7.61 4.05
N CYS A 165 11.11 -8.17 3.15
CA CYS A 165 12.47 -7.71 3.00
C CYS A 165 12.45 -6.28 2.40
N PRO A 166 13.12 -5.27 3.00
CA PRO A 166 13.08 -3.89 2.49
C PRO A 166 13.78 -3.74 1.14
N THR A 167 14.80 -4.56 0.88
CA THR A 167 15.68 -4.44 -0.29
C THR A 167 15.32 -5.40 -1.41
N GLU A 168 14.73 -6.54 -1.06
CA GLU A 168 14.39 -7.60 -1.99
C GLU A 168 12.89 -7.84 -2.01
N ARG A 169 12.35 -8.27 -3.15
CA ARG A 169 10.93 -8.57 -3.33
C ARG A 169 10.59 -9.93 -2.77
N VAL A 170 10.76 -10.04 -1.47
CA VAL A 170 10.74 -11.30 -0.75
C VAL A 170 10.03 -11.10 0.56
N VAL A 171 9.26 -12.11 0.96
CA VAL A 171 8.58 -12.16 2.24
C VAL A 171 9.16 -13.33 3.03
N ILE A 172 9.51 -13.06 4.29
CA ILE A 172 9.84 -14.10 5.26
C ILE A 172 8.55 -14.41 6.01
N SER A 173 8.19 -15.69 6.06
CA SER A 173 7.05 -16.18 6.84
C SER A 173 7.54 -17.21 7.85
N THR A 174 7.04 -17.18 9.08
CA THR A 174 7.48 -18.09 10.14
C THR A 174 6.31 -18.89 10.70
N SER A 175 6.58 -20.16 11.03
CA SER A 175 5.60 -21.06 11.63
C SER A 175 6.23 -21.94 12.72
N PRO A 176 5.47 -22.32 13.77
CA PRO A 176 6.02 -23.13 14.86
C PRO A 176 6.52 -24.51 14.43
N GLN A 177 5.86 -25.12 13.43
CA GLN A 177 6.17 -26.48 12.99
C GLN A 177 7.21 -26.52 11.87
N TRP A 178 7.20 -25.54 10.97
CA TRP A 178 7.96 -25.55 9.72
C TRP A 178 9.12 -24.55 9.69
N GLY A 179 9.25 -23.72 10.73
CA GLY A 179 10.32 -22.72 10.82
C GLY A 179 10.06 -21.51 9.92
N ALA A 180 11.14 -20.88 9.44
CA ALA A 180 11.06 -19.71 8.57
C ALA A 180 11.18 -20.12 7.09
N GLU A 181 10.30 -19.61 6.25
CA GLU A 181 10.31 -19.79 4.81
C GLU A 181 10.42 -18.44 4.10
N LEU A 182 11.31 -18.40 3.10
CA LEU A 182 11.58 -17.24 2.28
C LEU A 182 10.86 -17.37 0.94
N THR A 183 9.91 -16.49 0.64
CA THR A 183 9.12 -16.54 -0.60
C THR A 183 9.36 -15.31 -1.46
N ARG A 184 9.83 -15.53 -2.70
CA ARG A 184 9.94 -14.45 -3.70
C ARG A 184 8.55 -14.06 -4.21
N LEU A 185 8.29 -12.76 -4.26
CA LEU A 185 7.02 -12.20 -4.70
C LEU A 185 6.99 -12.00 -6.22
N ASN A 186 5.85 -12.31 -6.83
CA ASN A 186 5.60 -12.05 -8.24
C ASN A 186 4.93 -10.68 -8.48
N VAL A 187 5.52 -9.62 -7.90
CA VAL A 187 5.05 -8.24 -8.07
C VAL A 187 5.88 -7.52 -9.15
N PRO A 188 5.29 -6.62 -9.96
CA PRO A 188 6.01 -5.92 -11.04
C PRO A 188 7.09 -4.98 -10.52
N ALA A 189 8.24 -4.93 -11.20
CA ALA A 189 9.38 -4.09 -10.84
C ALA A 189 8.98 -2.61 -10.79
N ASP A 190 9.25 -1.94 -9.67
CA ASP A 190 9.21 -0.50 -9.63
C ASP A 190 10.36 -0.01 -10.48
N TRP A 191 10.04 0.95 -11.34
CA TRP A 191 11.06 1.64 -12.10
C TRP A 191 11.90 2.46 -11.13
N LYS A 192 13.21 2.30 -11.21
CA LYS A 192 14.11 3.20 -10.49
C LYS A 192 13.95 4.60 -11.09
N GLU A 193 14.05 5.65 -10.27
CA GLU A 193 13.87 7.03 -10.73
C GLU A 193 14.75 7.36 -11.95
N TRP A 194 16.02 6.91 -11.96
CA TRP A 194 16.92 7.13 -13.10
C TRP A 194 16.44 6.46 -14.40
N GLN A 195 15.72 5.34 -14.33
CA GLN A 195 15.14 4.69 -15.51
C GLN A 195 14.01 5.54 -16.09
N ILE A 196 13.21 6.18 -15.23
CA ILE A 196 12.19 7.15 -15.63
C ILE A 196 12.86 8.36 -16.29
N TRP A 197 13.91 8.91 -15.67
CA TRP A 197 14.67 10.04 -16.24
C TRP A 197 15.32 9.71 -17.58
N LEU A 198 15.85 8.51 -17.77
CA LEU A 198 16.38 8.08 -19.07
C LEU A 198 15.30 8.03 -20.15
N ILE A 199 14.10 7.52 -19.83
CA ILE A 199 12.98 7.51 -20.78
C ILE A 199 12.55 8.93 -21.12
N LEU A 200 12.41 9.81 -20.12
CA LEU A 200 12.04 11.20 -20.33
C LEU A 200 13.08 11.94 -21.19
N LEU A 201 14.37 11.70 -20.95
CA LEU A 201 15.45 12.23 -21.76
C LEU A 201 15.38 11.71 -23.20
N ALA A 202 15.14 10.41 -23.40
CA ALA A 202 14.99 9.82 -24.73
C ALA A 202 13.80 10.42 -25.50
N LEU A 203 12.64 10.59 -24.83
CA LEU A 203 11.46 11.23 -25.41
C LEU A 203 11.72 12.70 -25.77
N PHE A 204 12.44 13.43 -24.91
CA PHE A 204 12.84 14.82 -25.17
C PHE A 204 13.75 14.92 -26.40
N LEU A 205 14.78 14.07 -26.51
CA LEU A 205 15.67 14.04 -27.66
C LEU A 205 14.94 13.66 -28.96
N ALA A 206 14.03 12.68 -28.90
CA ALA A 206 13.20 12.31 -30.05
C ALA A 206 12.31 13.49 -30.50
N SER A 207 11.70 14.22 -29.56
CA SER A 207 10.93 15.43 -29.85
C SER A 207 11.79 16.53 -30.49
N ALA A 208 13.01 16.75 -29.99
CA ALA A 208 13.94 17.73 -30.56
C ALA A 208 14.37 17.37 -32.00
N VAL A 209 14.63 16.09 -32.28
CA VAL A 209 14.93 15.61 -33.63
C VAL A 209 13.72 15.81 -34.55
N LEU A 210 12.52 15.47 -34.09
CA LEU A 210 11.30 15.65 -34.88
C LEU A 210 11.01 17.12 -35.18
N PHE A 211 11.24 18.01 -34.20
CA PHE A 211 11.20 19.46 -34.38
C PHE A 211 12.23 19.95 -35.40
N TYR A 212 13.46 19.45 -35.34
CA TYR A 212 14.51 19.82 -36.30
C TYR A 212 14.18 19.39 -37.73
N VAL A 213 13.67 18.16 -37.92
CA VAL A 213 13.21 17.67 -39.22
C VAL A 213 12.06 18.54 -39.74
N PHE A 214 11.09 18.87 -38.89
CA PHE A 214 9.98 19.76 -39.27
C PHE A 214 10.47 21.16 -39.63
N TYR A 215 11.42 21.71 -38.86
CA TYR A 215 12.04 23.01 -39.13
C TYR A 215 12.73 23.03 -40.50
N GLN A 216 13.54 22.03 -40.82
CA GLN A 216 14.17 21.92 -42.14
C GLN A 216 13.13 21.82 -43.27
N ASN A 217 12.07 21.04 -43.08
CA ASN A 217 11.04 20.85 -44.10
C ASN A 217 10.07 22.04 -44.22
N SER A 218 9.99 22.92 -43.22
CA SER A 218 9.08 24.07 -43.21
C SER A 218 9.43 25.14 -44.25
N GLY A 219 10.69 25.20 -44.72
CA GLY A 219 11.10 26.12 -45.79
C GLY A 219 10.35 25.89 -47.11
N SER A 220 9.95 24.64 -47.39
CA SER A 220 9.14 24.29 -48.59
C SER A 220 7.66 24.67 -48.45
N PHE A 221 7.16 24.83 -47.23
CA PHE A 221 5.75 25.13 -46.96
C PHE A 221 5.43 26.63 -47.18
N TRP A 222 6.40 27.51 -46.91
CA TRP A 222 6.24 28.96 -47.03
C TRP A 222 6.72 29.54 -48.38
N SER A 223 7.40 28.76 -49.23
CA SER A 223 7.92 29.22 -50.54
C SER A 223 6.94 29.08 -51.71
N GLY A 224 5.72 28.60 -51.48
CA GLY A 224 4.68 28.49 -52.51
C GLY A 224 4.05 29.83 -52.85
N THR A 225 4.64 30.58 -53.78
CA THR A 225 3.99 31.76 -54.39
C THR A 225 2.72 31.33 -55.15
N PRO A 226 1.55 31.99 -54.97
CA PRO A 226 0.37 31.67 -55.77
C PRO A 226 0.60 32.09 -57.22
N ARG A 227 0.48 31.14 -58.15
CA ARG A 227 0.52 31.38 -59.60
C ARG A 227 -0.71 32.20 -59.98
N ARG A 228 -0.53 33.48 -60.34
CA ARG A 228 -1.57 34.27 -61.00
C ARG A 228 -1.59 33.85 -62.47
N ASP A 229 -2.55 33.03 -62.86
CA ASP A 229 -2.80 32.75 -64.27
C ASP A 229 -3.42 34.01 -64.90
N VAL A 230 -2.67 34.65 -65.79
CA VAL A 230 -3.16 35.74 -66.65
C VAL A 230 -3.96 35.07 -67.77
N ILE A 231 -5.26 35.38 -67.83
CA ILE A 231 -6.15 34.92 -68.90
C ILE A 231 -5.97 35.87 -70.09
N ASP A 232 -5.29 35.43 -71.14
CA ASP A 232 -5.30 36.11 -72.43
C ASP A 232 -6.61 35.76 -73.19
N LEU A 233 -7.40 36.78 -73.51
CA LEU A 233 -8.59 36.69 -74.36
C LEU A 233 -8.17 36.87 -75.84
N PRO A 234 -8.54 35.97 -76.77
CA PRO A 234 -8.24 36.15 -78.19
C PRO A 234 -9.22 37.12 -78.86
N SER A 235 -8.67 38.07 -79.61
CA SER A 235 -9.38 39.02 -80.46
C SER A 235 -9.99 38.33 -81.69
N HIS A 236 -11.30 38.48 -81.89
CA HIS A 236 -12.00 38.12 -83.12
C HIS A 236 -11.59 39.03 -84.29
N ALA A 237 -11.41 38.45 -85.48
CA ALA A 237 -11.51 39.17 -86.76
C ALA A 237 -12.08 38.24 -87.86
N GLU A 238 -13.14 38.75 -88.48
CA GLU A 238 -13.72 38.62 -89.83
C GLU A 238 -12.90 37.79 -90.86
N PHE A 239 -13.45 36.98 -91.77
CA PHE A 239 -14.62 37.10 -92.66
C PHE A 239 -15.26 35.73 -92.94
#